data_AF-A0A1W1GYS1-F1
#
_entry.id   AF-A0A1W1GYS1-F1
#
_cell.length_a   1.000
_cell.length_b   1.000
_cell.length_c   1.000
_cell.angle_alpha   90.00
_cell.angle_beta   90.00
_cell.angle_gamma   90.00
#
_symmetry.space_group_name_H-M   'P 1'
#
loop_
_entity.id
_entity.type
_entity.pdbx_description
1 polymer ?
#
loop_
_entity_poly.entity_id
_entity_poly.type
_entity_poly.pdbx_seq_one_letter_code
_entity_poly.pdbx_strand_id
1 'polypeptide(L)'
;MCTFITLFLPTSFPDAESSAIMERSGRRLFAQDSPSLRAAVGPGWQPWLSAGHCDCGTALASAWKMRERKNDAERWRRKGWSEAKIARALTEQLARREQDQQVHRDGALGDAGQWLQRIDALLDAGAARIGLLVRDYAGAVGGRQPKPPERCWARARMAVDDLLAFEPGVLHWIERG
;
A
#
# COMPACT_ATOMS: atom_id res chain seq x y z
N MET A 1 10.88 5.41 -9.11
CA MET A 1 9.77 5.85 -8.24
C MET A 1 9.76 4.95 -7.03
N CYS A 2 9.63 5.52 -5.84
CA CYS A 2 9.55 4.76 -4.59
C CYS A 2 8.10 4.75 -4.10
N THR A 3 7.63 3.62 -3.61
CA THR A 3 6.30 3.50 -3.00
C THR A 3 6.41 3.74 -1.50
N PHE A 4 5.47 4.49 -0.94
CA PHE A 4 5.33 4.67 0.50
C PHE A 4 3.90 4.35 0.92
N ILE A 5 3.78 3.76 2.10
CA ILE A 5 2.53 3.59 2.81
C ILE A 5 2.48 4.68 3.88
N THR A 6 1.56 5.63 3.70
CA THR A 6 1.28 6.69 4.67
C THR A 6 0.08 6.30 5.52
N LEU A 7 0.28 6.31 6.83
CA LEU A 7 -0.73 6.15 7.86
C LEU A 7 -1.18 7.53 8.34
N PHE A 8 -2.49 7.78 8.40
CA PHE A 8 -3.07 8.99 8.96
C PHE A 8 -3.71 8.66 10.30
N LEU A 9 -3.23 9.33 11.34
CA LEU A 9 -3.74 9.20 12.71
C LEU A 9 -4.34 10.52 13.17
N PRO A 10 -5.38 10.50 14.02
CA PRO A 10 -5.89 11.71 14.65
C PRO A 10 -4.77 12.41 15.42
N THR A 11 -4.67 13.73 15.35
CA THR A 11 -3.66 14.50 16.10
C THR A 11 -3.84 14.42 17.62
N SER A 12 -5.02 14.00 18.07
CA SER A 12 -5.31 13.71 19.48
C SER A 12 -4.86 12.31 19.92
N PHE A 13 -4.46 11.44 18.99
CA PHE A 13 -4.03 10.08 19.31
C PHE A 13 -2.59 10.09 19.84
N PRO A 14 -2.26 9.38 20.94
CA PRO A 14 -0.93 9.49 21.54
C PRO A 14 0.20 8.96 20.65
N ASP A 15 1.22 9.78 20.41
CA ASP A 15 2.40 9.41 19.61
C ASP A 15 3.16 8.21 20.18
N ALA A 16 3.30 8.14 21.51
CA ALA A 16 3.98 7.03 22.17
C ALA A 16 3.24 5.70 21.98
N GLU A 17 1.90 5.74 22.01
CA GLU A 17 1.06 4.56 21.85
C GLU A 17 1.05 4.07 20.40
N SER A 18 0.88 4.97 19.44
CA SER A 18 0.97 4.63 18.01
C SER A 18 2.33 4.07 17.64
N SER A 19 3.41 4.66 18.15
CA SER A 19 4.77 4.16 17.95
C SER A 19 4.94 2.75 18.52
N ALA A 20 4.51 2.51 19.77
CA ALA A 20 4.61 1.20 20.40
C ALA A 20 3.79 0.11 19.68
N ILE A 21 2.61 0.46 19.15
CA ILE A 21 1.81 -0.46 18.33
C ILE A 21 2.55 -0.84 17.06
N MET A 22 3.12 0.14 16.35
CA MET A 22 3.82 -0.12 15.09
C MET A 22 5.13 -0.89 15.31
N GLU A 23 5.88 -0.56 16.35
CA GLU A 23 7.17 -1.19 16.67
C GLU A 23 7.05 -2.66 17.05
N ARG A 24 6.01 -3.06 17.80
CA ARG A 24 5.72 -4.46 18.15
C ARG A 24 5.62 -5.38 16.93
N SER A 25 5.34 -4.81 15.78
CA SER A 25 5.16 -5.52 14.51
C SER A 25 6.28 -5.21 13.51
N GLY A 26 7.41 -4.67 13.97
CA GLY A 26 8.61 -4.44 13.15
C GLY A 26 8.58 -3.21 12.25
N ARG A 27 7.61 -2.30 12.42
CA ARG A 27 7.52 -1.03 11.67
C ARG A 27 7.76 0.16 12.59
N ARG A 28 8.22 1.27 12.03
CA ARG A 28 8.39 2.54 12.76
C ARG A 28 7.65 3.63 12.04
N LEU A 29 7.07 4.55 12.82
CA LEU A 29 6.42 5.73 12.28
C LEU A 29 7.42 6.87 12.15
N PHE A 30 7.39 7.54 10.99
CA PHE A 30 8.16 8.75 10.75
C PHE A 30 7.19 9.85 10.37
N ALA A 31 7.15 10.93 11.13
CA ALA A 31 6.26 12.05 10.84
C ALA A 31 6.53 12.56 9.42
N GLN A 32 5.49 12.58 8.58
CA GLN A 32 5.62 13.09 7.23
C GLN A 32 5.34 14.58 7.22
N ASP A 33 6.36 15.39 6.97
CA ASP A 33 6.14 16.81 6.73
C ASP A 33 5.62 17.04 5.31
N SER A 34 4.31 16.89 5.14
CA SER A 34 3.61 17.14 3.88
C SER A 34 2.48 18.15 4.09
N PRO A 35 2.75 19.46 3.88
CA PRO A 35 1.72 20.49 3.95
C PRO A 35 0.53 20.23 3.02
N SER A 36 0.80 19.65 1.84
CA SER A 36 -0.26 19.34 0.86
C SER A 36 -1.19 18.21 1.33
N LEU A 37 -0.67 17.17 1.97
CA LEU A 37 -1.51 16.11 2.55
C LEU A 37 -2.28 16.63 3.76
N ARG A 38 -1.63 17.36 4.69
CA ARG A 38 -2.31 17.97 5.84
C ARG A 38 -3.45 18.91 5.41
N ALA A 39 -3.24 19.71 4.37
CA ALA A 39 -4.29 20.55 3.81
C ALA A 39 -5.44 19.74 3.18
N ALA A 40 -5.15 18.58 2.60
CA ALA A 40 -6.14 17.72 1.95
C ALA A 40 -7.05 16.98 2.95
N VAL A 41 -6.51 16.54 4.09
CA VAL A 41 -7.24 15.77 5.11
C VAL A 41 -7.72 16.62 6.29
N GLY A 42 -7.19 17.83 6.45
CA GLY A 42 -7.53 18.76 7.52
C GLY A 42 -6.60 18.68 8.74
N PRO A 43 -6.69 19.66 9.66
CA PRO A 43 -5.74 19.82 10.77
C PRO A 43 -5.88 18.77 11.89
N GLY A 44 -6.96 17.98 11.88
CA GLY A 44 -7.18 16.90 12.85
C GLY A 44 -6.35 15.64 12.58
N TRP A 45 -5.52 15.61 11.53
CA TRP A 45 -4.83 14.42 11.07
C TRP A 45 -3.34 14.64 10.85
N GLN A 46 -2.54 13.71 11.33
CA GLN A 46 -1.10 13.67 11.11
C GLN A 46 -0.73 12.50 10.17
N PRO A 47 -0.08 12.77 9.02
CA PRO A 47 0.48 11.72 8.18
C PRO A 47 1.81 11.20 8.75
N TRP A 48 1.97 9.88 8.70
CA TRP A 48 3.13 9.14 9.15
C TRP A 48 3.57 8.16 8.07
N LEU A 49 4.86 8.13 7.74
CA LEU A 49 5.43 7.07 6.91
C LEU A 49 5.67 5.83 7.76
N SER A 50 5.40 4.66 7.19
CA SER A 50 5.60 3.37 7.87
C SER A 50 6.99 2.75 7.68
N ALA A 51 7.85 3.42 6.90
CA ALA A 51 9.20 3.00 6.57
C ALA A 51 10.15 4.21 6.44
N GLY A 52 11.40 4.04 6.86
CA GLY A 52 12.40 5.11 6.81
C GLY A 52 13.00 5.35 5.41
N HIS A 53 13.00 4.35 4.52
CA HIS A 53 13.53 4.48 3.17
C HIS A 53 12.44 4.39 2.08
N CYS A 54 11.72 3.27 1.99
CA CYS A 54 10.51 3.11 1.18
C CYS A 54 9.81 1.79 1.53
N ASP A 55 8.57 1.63 1.09
CA ASP A 55 7.77 0.41 1.22
C ASP A 55 7.84 -0.46 -0.06
N CYS A 56 8.76 -0.17 -0.99
CA CYS A 56 8.92 -0.97 -2.20
C CYS A 56 9.13 -2.45 -1.86
N GLY A 57 8.40 -3.34 -2.55
CA GLY A 57 8.50 -4.78 -2.31
C GLY A 57 7.63 -5.30 -1.16
N THR A 58 7.01 -4.44 -0.36
CA THR A 58 5.99 -4.84 0.62
C THR A 58 4.69 -5.26 -0.09
N ALA A 59 3.81 -5.98 0.60
CA ALA A 59 2.61 -6.53 -0.01
C ALA A 59 1.70 -5.44 -0.57
N LEU A 60 1.38 -4.44 0.26
CA LEU A 60 0.51 -3.34 -0.15
C LEU A 60 1.12 -2.51 -1.29
N ALA A 61 2.44 -2.29 -1.27
CA ALA A 61 3.13 -1.55 -2.33
C ALA A 61 3.26 -2.33 -3.65
N SER A 62 3.23 -3.66 -3.60
CA SER A 62 3.51 -4.52 -4.76
C SER A 62 2.27 -5.16 -5.37
N ALA A 63 1.18 -5.28 -4.61
CA ALA A 63 -0.07 -5.90 -5.05
C ALA A 63 -0.58 -5.29 -6.37
N TRP A 64 -0.57 -3.96 -6.48
CA TRP A 64 -0.96 -3.27 -7.71
C TRP A 64 0.02 -3.48 -8.87
N LYS A 65 1.33 -3.44 -8.60
CA LYS A 65 2.38 -3.59 -9.63
C LYS A 65 2.35 -4.96 -10.28
N MET A 66 1.94 -6.00 -9.54
CA MET A 66 1.70 -7.32 -10.10
C MET A 66 0.47 -7.34 -11.02
N ARG A 67 -0.60 -6.60 -10.67
CA ARG A 67 -1.82 -6.51 -11.48
C ARG A 67 -1.63 -5.77 -12.80
N GLU A 68 -0.81 -4.73 -12.82
CA GLU A 68 -0.58 -3.89 -14.01
C GLU A 68 0.49 -4.41 -14.99
N ARG A 69 1.20 -5.50 -14.68
CA ARG A 69 2.32 -5.97 -15.51
C ARG A 69 1.84 -6.41 -16.90
N LYS A 70 1.95 -5.49 -17.87
CA LYS A 70 1.55 -5.69 -19.27
C LYS A 70 2.30 -6.86 -19.91
N ASN A 71 1.61 -7.56 -20.81
CA ASN A 71 2.22 -8.61 -21.60
C ASN A 71 3.20 -8.01 -22.62
N ASP A 72 4.41 -8.56 -22.69
CA ASP A 72 5.49 -8.08 -23.57
C ASP A 72 5.28 -8.43 -25.05
N ALA A 73 4.13 -9.01 -25.41
CA ALA A 73 3.84 -9.53 -26.75
C ALA A 73 4.05 -8.48 -27.85
N GLU A 74 3.53 -7.27 -27.68
CA GLU A 74 3.71 -6.18 -28.67
C GLU A 74 5.16 -5.75 -28.79
N ARG A 75 5.91 -5.74 -27.69
CA ARG A 75 7.34 -5.42 -27.68
C ARG A 75 8.13 -6.48 -28.43
N TRP A 76 7.78 -7.76 -28.31
CA TRP A 76 8.42 -8.85 -29.05
C TRP A 76 8.07 -8.84 -30.53
N ARG A 77 6.82 -8.52 -30.89
CA ARG A 77 6.42 -8.29 -32.31
C ARG A 77 7.26 -7.19 -32.95
N ARG A 78 7.41 -6.03 -32.28
CA ARG A 78 8.26 -4.93 -32.75
C ARG A 78 9.73 -5.31 -32.90
N LYS A 79 10.19 -6.35 -32.20
CA LYS A 79 11.55 -6.92 -32.29
C LYS A 79 11.68 -8.02 -33.35
N GLY A 80 10.65 -8.24 -34.18
CA GLY A 80 10.68 -9.23 -35.26
C GLY A 80 10.57 -10.68 -34.80
N TRP A 81 10.02 -10.94 -33.61
CA TRP A 81 9.77 -12.31 -33.19
C TRP A 81 8.61 -12.91 -34.00
N SER A 82 8.73 -14.19 -34.37
CA SER A 82 7.63 -14.92 -34.98
C SER A 82 6.52 -15.18 -33.96
N GLU A 83 5.27 -15.31 -34.42
CA GLU A 83 4.12 -15.59 -33.54
C GLU A 83 4.31 -16.89 -32.74
N ALA A 84 4.93 -17.91 -33.34
CA ALA A 84 5.26 -19.16 -32.62
C ALA A 84 6.24 -18.93 -31.46
N LYS A 85 7.24 -18.05 -31.64
CA LYS A 85 8.21 -17.70 -30.60
C LYS A 85 7.56 -16.86 -29.50
N ILE A 86 6.65 -15.96 -29.86
CA ILE A 86 5.86 -15.16 -28.92
C ILE A 86 4.94 -16.05 -28.09
N ALA A 87 4.20 -16.97 -28.73
CA ALA A 87 3.29 -17.89 -28.04
C ALA A 87 4.03 -18.78 -27.03
N ARG A 88 5.19 -19.32 -27.41
CA ARG A 88 6.04 -20.10 -26.50
C ARG A 88 6.54 -19.26 -25.33
N ALA A 89 7.05 -18.06 -25.58
CA ALA A 89 7.54 -17.18 -24.53
C ALA A 89 6.42 -16.69 -23.59
N LEU A 90 5.21 -16.46 -24.11
CA LEU A 90 4.03 -16.16 -23.28
C LEU A 90 3.68 -17.35 -22.39
N THR A 91 3.70 -18.57 -22.92
CA THR A 91 3.39 -19.78 -22.15
C THR A 91 4.43 -20.02 -21.05
N GLU A 92 5.71 -19.90 -21.36
CA GLU A 92 6.80 -20.01 -20.38
C GLU A 92 6.72 -18.89 -19.34
N GLN A 93 6.36 -17.68 -19.75
CA GLN A 93 6.15 -16.55 -18.84
C GLN A 93 4.94 -16.77 -17.94
N LEU A 94 3.83 -17.32 -18.45
CA LEU A 94 2.63 -17.66 -17.66
C LEU A 94 2.93 -18.77 -16.64
N ALA A 95 3.62 -19.84 -17.04
CA ALA A 95 3.96 -20.94 -16.13
C ALA A 95 4.87 -20.47 -14.98
N ARG A 96 5.90 -19.65 -15.28
CA ARG A 96 6.74 -19.04 -14.24
C ARG A 96 5.94 -18.08 -13.35
N ARG A 97 5.04 -17.30 -13.95
CA ARG A 97 4.16 -16.37 -13.22
C ARG A 97 3.26 -17.12 -12.24
N GLU A 98 2.65 -18.23 -12.60
CA GLU A 98 1.78 -18.99 -11.70
C GLU A 98 2.54 -19.51 -10.48
N GLN A 99 3.73 -20.06 -10.68
CA GLN A 99 4.56 -20.58 -9.60
C GLN A 99 5.06 -19.46 -8.66
N ASP A 100 5.56 -18.36 -9.21
CA ASP A 100 6.02 -17.21 -8.43
C ASP A 100 4.84 -16.51 -7.72
N GLN A 101 3.66 -16.44 -8.36
CA GLN A 101 2.48 -15.79 -7.80
C GLN A 101 1.98 -16.47 -6.53
N GLN A 102 2.02 -17.79 -6.44
CA GLN A 102 1.53 -18.50 -5.25
C GLN A 102 2.35 -18.13 -4.01
N VAL A 103 3.68 -18.22 -4.11
CA VAL A 103 4.60 -17.87 -3.01
C VAL A 103 4.50 -16.39 -2.66
N HIS A 104 4.41 -15.52 -3.67
CA HIS A 104 4.23 -14.09 -3.44
C HIS A 104 2.88 -13.74 -2.83
N ARG A 105 1.81 -14.47 -3.18
CA ARG A 105 0.46 -14.27 -2.63
C ARG A 105 0.42 -14.64 -1.15
N ASP A 106 0.97 -15.79 -0.76
CA ASP A 106 0.98 -16.21 0.64
C ASP A 106 1.78 -15.23 1.51
N GLY A 107 2.95 -14.79 1.02
CA GLY A 107 3.72 -13.74 1.68
C GLY A 107 2.98 -12.39 1.75
N ALA A 108 2.25 -12.04 0.68
CA ALA A 108 1.47 -10.81 0.63
C ALA A 108 0.30 -10.81 1.62
N LEU A 109 -0.40 -11.95 1.73
CA LEU A 109 -1.46 -12.16 2.73
C LEU A 109 -0.91 -12.06 4.15
N GLY A 110 0.29 -12.60 4.40
CA GLY A 110 0.95 -12.48 5.70
C GLY A 110 1.25 -11.03 6.11
N ASP A 111 1.85 -10.22 5.23
CA ASP A 111 2.12 -8.80 5.51
C ASP A 111 0.83 -7.96 5.59
N ALA A 112 -0.15 -8.20 4.73
CA ALA A 112 -1.47 -7.55 4.80
C ALA A 112 -2.23 -7.92 6.08
N GLY A 113 -2.12 -9.17 6.55
CA GLY A 113 -2.68 -9.61 7.83
C GLY A 113 -2.05 -8.88 9.00
N GLN A 114 -0.73 -8.67 8.99
CA GLN A 114 -0.07 -7.84 10.00
C GLN A 114 -0.51 -6.38 9.94
N TRP A 115 -0.77 -5.83 8.75
CA TRP A 115 -1.35 -4.49 8.61
C TRP A 115 -2.73 -4.39 9.24
N LEU A 116 -3.57 -5.39 9.04
CA LEU A 116 -4.89 -5.45 9.65
C LEU A 116 -4.80 -5.50 11.19
N GLN A 117 -3.88 -6.30 11.73
CA GLN A 117 -3.61 -6.34 13.18
C GLN A 117 -3.15 -4.98 13.75
N ARG A 118 -2.33 -4.22 13.01
CA ARG A 118 -1.91 -2.86 13.41
C ARG A 118 -3.11 -1.92 13.44
N ILE A 119 -3.94 -1.98 12.41
CA ILE A 119 -5.17 -1.17 12.31
C ILE A 119 -6.10 -1.51 13.48
N ASP A 120 -6.30 -2.78 13.79
CA ASP A 120 -7.10 -3.22 14.94
C ASP A 120 -6.55 -2.66 16.25
N ALA A 121 -5.25 -2.84 16.50
CA ALA A 121 -4.62 -2.37 17.72
C ALA A 121 -4.73 -0.84 17.90
N LEU A 122 -4.62 -0.07 16.81
CA LEU A 122 -4.80 1.38 16.83
C LEU A 122 -6.27 1.77 17.10
N LEU A 123 -7.23 1.09 16.48
CA LEU A 123 -8.67 1.33 16.72
C LEU A 123 -9.08 0.95 18.14
N ASP A 124 -8.55 -0.16 18.67
CA ASP A 124 -8.80 -0.62 20.04
C ASP A 124 -8.18 0.29 21.10
N ALA A 125 -7.02 0.86 20.79
CA ALA A 125 -6.38 1.90 21.61
C ALA A 125 -7.11 3.27 21.56
N GLY A 126 -8.20 3.39 20.79
CA GLY A 126 -9.06 4.57 20.80
C GLY A 126 -8.92 5.50 19.60
N ALA A 127 -8.21 5.11 18.55
CA ALA A 127 -8.31 5.82 17.28
C ALA A 127 -9.74 5.63 16.72
N ALA A 128 -10.52 6.70 16.62
CA ALA A 128 -11.88 6.61 16.09
C ALA A 128 -11.90 6.12 14.62
N ARG A 129 -10.84 6.45 13.88
CA ARG A 129 -10.67 6.19 12.45
C ARG A 129 -9.20 6.31 12.08
N ILE A 130 -8.78 5.56 11.07
CA ILE A 130 -7.41 5.52 10.56
C ILE A 130 -7.43 5.72 9.04
N GLY A 131 -6.50 6.49 8.49
CA GLY A 131 -6.31 6.59 7.04
C GLY A 131 -5.10 5.81 6.57
N LEU A 132 -5.20 5.16 5.41
CA LEU A 132 -4.10 4.45 4.76
C LEU A 132 -4.01 4.89 3.29
N LEU A 133 -2.83 5.32 2.87
CA LEU A 133 -2.55 5.74 1.51
C LEU A 133 -1.28 5.03 1.01
N VAL A 134 -1.43 4.23 -0.05
CA VAL A 134 -0.28 3.64 -0.77
C VAL A 134 -0.02 4.50 -1.99
N ARG A 135 1.18 5.07 -2.15
CA ARG A 135 1.45 5.98 -3.26
C ARG A 135 2.89 5.88 -3.75
N ASP A 136 3.05 5.96 -5.08
CA ASP A 136 4.34 6.12 -5.73
C ASP A 136 4.77 7.59 -5.77
N TYR A 137 6.03 7.84 -5.43
CA TYR A 137 6.65 9.16 -5.44
C TYR A 137 7.77 9.19 -6.48
N ALA A 138 7.71 10.17 -7.39
CA ALA A 138 8.76 10.46 -8.37
C ALA A 138 9.86 11.39 -7.82
N GLY A 139 9.60 12.04 -6.68
CA GLY A 139 10.50 12.98 -6.02
C GLY A 139 10.31 12.96 -4.50
N ALA A 140 10.57 14.09 -3.84
CA ALA A 140 10.48 14.19 -2.38
C ALA A 140 9.08 13.85 -1.86
N VAL A 141 9.03 13.06 -0.78
CA VAL A 141 7.79 12.56 -0.16
C VAL A 141 6.95 13.68 0.48
N GLY A 142 7.58 14.79 0.88
CA GLY A 142 6.92 16.01 1.35
C GLY A 142 6.56 17.02 0.26
N GLY A 143 6.84 16.72 -1.01
CA GLY A 143 6.55 17.62 -2.13
C GLY A 143 5.06 17.90 -2.31
N ARG A 144 4.71 18.94 -3.08
CA ARG A 144 3.31 19.25 -3.39
C ARG A 144 2.63 18.07 -4.11
N GLN A 145 1.51 17.63 -3.58
CA GLN A 145 0.73 16.53 -4.16
C GLN A 145 -0.74 16.93 -4.39
N PRO A 146 -1.42 16.34 -5.38
CA PRO A 146 -2.86 16.45 -5.47
C PRO A 146 -3.53 15.75 -4.29
N LYS A 147 -4.68 16.30 -3.87
CA LYS A 147 -5.55 15.67 -2.89
C LYS A 147 -5.95 14.27 -3.40
N PRO A 148 -5.69 13.19 -2.63
CA PRO A 148 -6.15 11.87 -3.01
C PRO A 148 -7.68 11.83 -3.05
N PRO A 149 -8.29 11.04 -3.96
CA PRO A 149 -9.66 10.59 -3.76
C PRO A 149 -9.74 9.74 -2.48
N GLU A 150 -10.91 9.71 -1.86
CA GLU A 150 -11.12 9.09 -0.55
C GLU A 150 -12.16 7.96 -0.63
N ARG A 151 -11.95 6.89 0.14
CA ARG A 151 -12.91 5.78 0.30
C ARG A 151 -13.02 5.40 1.78
N CYS A 152 -14.22 5.07 2.23
CA CYS A 152 -14.48 4.68 3.63
C CYS A 152 -14.78 3.19 3.73
N TRP A 153 -14.29 2.57 4.80
CA TRP A 153 -14.43 1.17 5.10
C TRP A 153 -14.83 1.00 6.57
N ALA A 154 -15.82 0.14 6.81
CA ALA A 154 -16.09 -0.35 8.16
C ALA A 154 -15.16 -1.53 8.43
N ARG A 155 -14.34 -1.45 9.48
CA ARG A 155 -13.34 -2.46 9.83
C ARG A 155 -13.96 -3.85 9.97
N ALA A 156 -15.14 -3.94 10.59
CA ALA A 156 -15.89 -5.20 10.74
C ALA A 156 -16.24 -5.91 9.42
N ARG A 157 -16.19 -5.21 8.28
CA ARG A 157 -16.49 -5.77 6.94
C ARG A 157 -15.24 -6.00 6.09
N MET A 158 -14.06 -5.70 6.60
CA MET A 158 -12.81 -5.85 5.87
C MET A 158 -12.16 -7.20 6.11
N ALA A 159 -11.80 -7.87 5.03
CA ALA A 159 -10.89 -9.01 5.00
C ALA A 159 -9.47 -8.57 4.65
N VAL A 160 -8.50 -9.49 4.80
CA VAL A 160 -7.10 -9.24 4.46
C VAL A 160 -6.93 -8.95 2.97
N ASP A 161 -7.67 -9.66 2.11
CA ASP A 161 -7.66 -9.45 0.66
C ASP A 161 -8.10 -8.04 0.25
N ASP A 162 -8.99 -7.40 1.02
CA ASP A 162 -9.44 -6.05 0.73
C ASP A 162 -8.27 -5.04 0.82
N LEU A 163 -7.33 -5.24 1.75
CA LEU A 163 -6.14 -4.39 1.84
C LEU A 163 -5.25 -4.53 0.61
N LEU A 164 -5.10 -5.75 0.08
CA LEU A 164 -4.34 -6.00 -1.14
C LEU A 164 -5.03 -5.42 -2.39
N ALA A 165 -6.33 -5.19 -2.31
CA ALA A 165 -7.13 -4.56 -3.36
C ALA A 165 -7.17 -3.03 -3.30
N PHE A 166 -6.53 -2.40 -2.31
CA PHE A 166 -6.49 -0.94 -2.20
C PHE A 166 -5.85 -0.33 -3.44
N GLU A 167 -6.50 0.71 -3.97
CA GLU A 167 -6.06 1.38 -5.17
C GLU A 167 -4.93 2.36 -4.82
N PRO A 168 -3.77 2.29 -5.49
CA PRO A 168 -2.71 3.25 -5.23
C PRO A 168 -3.17 4.68 -5.51
N GLY A 169 -2.74 5.61 -4.67
CA GLY A 169 -3.07 7.02 -4.76
C GLY A 169 -4.41 7.39 -4.14
N VAL A 170 -5.25 6.42 -3.75
CA VAL A 170 -6.50 6.61 -3.02
C VAL A 170 -6.23 6.56 -1.52
N LEU A 171 -6.86 7.46 -0.76
CA LEU A 171 -6.84 7.45 0.69
C LEU A 171 -8.00 6.57 1.20
N HIS A 172 -7.65 5.44 1.80
CA HIS A 172 -8.59 4.50 2.37
C HIS A 172 -8.73 4.77 3.86
N TRP A 173 -9.93 5.15 4.26
CA TRP A 173 -10.30 5.41 5.64
C TRP A 173 -10.97 4.20 6.26
N ILE A 174 -10.50 3.80 7.43
CA ILE A 174 -10.94 2.60 8.12
C ILE A 174 -11.47 3.02 9.48
N GLU A 175 -12.74 2.74 9.71
CA GLU A 175 -13.46 3.07 10.94
C GLU A 175 -13.78 1.79 11.71
N ARG A 176 -13.91 1.86 13.03
CA ARG A 176 -14.19 0.70 13.88
C ARG A 176 -15.42 -0.11 13.41
N GLY A 177 -16.43 0.58 12.87
CA GLY A 177 -17.66 -0.03 12.34
C GLY A 177 -18.66 -0.37 13.44
#